data_AF-A0A8X6M0G2-F1
#
_entry.id   AF-A0A8X6M0G2-F1
#
_cell.length_a   1.000
_cell.length_b   1.000
_cell.length_c   1.000
_cell.angle_alpha   90.00
_cell.angle_beta   90.00
_cell.angle_gamma   90.00
#
_symmetry.space_group_name_H-M   'P 1'
#
loop_
_entity.id
_entity.type
_entity.pdbx_description
1 polymer ?
#
loop_
_entity_poly.entity_id
_entity_poly.type
_entity_poly.pdbx_seq_one_letter_code
_entity_poly.pdbx_strand_id
1 'polypeptide(L)'
;MSMVFDCIFRKLLLNEVSKITPNVVVEYRHFRSRIILTTSLIELFCEYLGSSITDVFEYFGCTQEYANQLGHECITMDRETRLQLFGDLAFFAMNFEQLIQDFIQRNIQMLNYVSPMFVNKWDVTSVIIMLSMYITSDIHRVP
;
A
#
# COMPACT_ATOMS: atom_id res chain seq x y z
N MET A 1 -10.54 -6.41 4.57
CA MET A 1 -11.07 -6.92 3.29
C MET A 1 -10.17 -6.38 2.17
N SER A 2 -9.25 -7.16 1.59
CA SER A 2 -8.21 -6.66 0.67
C SER A 2 -8.57 -6.74 -0.84
N MET A 3 -9.86 -6.90 -1.16
CA MET A 3 -10.28 -7.43 -2.48
C MET A 3 -10.20 -6.45 -3.65
N VAL A 4 -10.30 -5.13 -3.44
CA VAL A 4 -10.44 -4.18 -4.57
C VAL A 4 -9.09 -3.85 -5.21
N PHE A 5 -8.09 -3.49 -4.40
CA PHE A 5 -6.73 -3.24 -4.89
C PHE A 5 -6.14 -4.48 -5.57
N ASP A 6 -6.20 -5.62 -4.88
CA ASP A 6 -5.66 -6.88 -5.39
C ASP A 6 -6.36 -7.28 -6.70
N CYS A 7 -7.67 -7.05 -6.82
CA CYS A 7 -8.40 -7.31 -8.06
C CYS A 7 -8.00 -6.37 -9.22
N ILE A 8 -7.92 -5.06 -8.98
CA ILE A 8 -7.53 -4.09 -10.02
C ILE A 8 -6.11 -4.36 -10.49
N PHE A 9 -5.17 -4.51 -9.54
CA PHE A 9 -3.79 -4.78 -9.87
C PHE A 9 -3.63 -6.11 -10.60
N ARG A 10 -4.25 -7.19 -10.12
CA ARG A 10 -4.25 -8.49 -10.83
C ARG A 10 -4.82 -8.36 -12.24
N LYS A 11 -5.88 -7.57 -12.44
CA LYS A 11 -6.46 -7.36 -13.76
C LYS A 11 -5.49 -6.64 -14.70
N LEU A 12 -4.81 -5.60 -14.21
CA LEU A 12 -3.77 -4.88 -14.98
C LEU A 12 -2.59 -5.80 -15.32
N LEU A 13 -2.11 -6.56 -14.33
CA LEU A 13 -1.01 -7.51 -14.51
C LEU A 13 -1.38 -8.61 -15.52
N LEU A 14 -2.57 -9.21 -15.40
CA LEU A 14 -3.08 -10.21 -16.35
C LEU A 14 -3.17 -9.66 -17.77
N ASN A 15 -3.64 -8.42 -17.91
CA ASN A 15 -3.70 -7.75 -19.20
C ASN A 15 -2.31 -7.60 -19.82
N GLU A 16 -1.29 -7.22 -19.05
CA GLU A 16 0.08 -7.14 -19.56
C GLU A 16 0.66 -8.50 -19.92
N VAL A 17 0.48 -9.53 -19.08
CA VAL A 17 0.93 -10.90 -19.38
C VAL A 17 0.28 -11.42 -20.68
N SER A 18 -1.01 -11.14 -20.89
CA SER A 18 -1.72 -11.56 -22.11
C SER A 18 -1.19 -10.91 -23.39
N LYS A 19 -0.64 -9.69 -23.32
CA LYS A 19 -0.05 -9.00 -24.49
C LYS A 19 1.26 -9.63 -24.93
N ILE A 20 2.00 -10.25 -24.02
CA ILE A 20 3.32 -10.83 -24.26
C ILE A 20 3.21 -12.26 -24.80
N THR A 21 2.11 -12.97 -24.51
CA THR A 21 1.91 -14.38 -24.91
C THR A 21 0.84 -14.49 -26.02
N PRO A 22 1.21 -14.56 -27.32
CA PRO A 22 0.26 -14.26 -28.41
C PRO A 22 -0.75 -15.35 -28.77
N ASN A 23 -0.74 -16.54 -28.13
CA ASN A 23 -1.46 -17.70 -28.66
C ASN A 23 -2.20 -18.58 -27.65
N VAL A 24 -2.50 -18.04 -26.47
CA VAL A 24 -3.56 -18.63 -25.68
C VAL A 24 -4.69 -17.62 -25.73
N VAL A 25 -5.74 -17.94 -26.50
CA VAL A 25 -7.08 -17.50 -26.13
C VAL A 25 -7.26 -18.07 -24.73
N VAL A 26 -6.80 -17.32 -23.73
CA VAL A 26 -6.98 -17.65 -22.34
C VAL A 26 -8.47 -17.46 -22.15
N GLU A 27 -9.22 -18.52 -22.38
CA GLU A 27 -10.52 -18.64 -21.76
C GLU A 27 -10.30 -18.23 -20.31
N TYR A 28 -10.94 -17.12 -19.92
CA TYR A 28 -10.98 -16.59 -18.56
C TYR A 28 -11.25 -17.66 -17.48
N ARG A 29 -11.69 -18.85 -17.89
CA ARG A 29 -11.98 -20.02 -17.06
C ARG A 29 -10.77 -20.90 -16.68
N HIS A 30 -9.67 -20.90 -17.44
CA HIS A 30 -8.59 -21.90 -17.24
C HIS A 30 -7.25 -21.37 -16.72
N PHE A 31 -7.00 -20.05 -16.72
CA PHE A 31 -5.93 -19.45 -15.88
C PHE A 31 -6.40 -19.33 -14.42
N ARG A 32 -6.74 -20.49 -13.85
CA ARG A 32 -6.80 -20.71 -12.39
C ARG A 32 -5.40 -20.88 -11.79
N SER A 33 -4.33 -20.66 -12.55
CA SER A 33 -3.05 -20.29 -11.94
C SER A 33 -3.27 -18.91 -11.31
N ARG A 34 -3.75 -18.91 -10.07
CA ARG A 34 -3.82 -17.71 -9.24
C ARG A 34 -2.45 -17.05 -9.36
N ILE A 35 -2.39 -15.88 -9.99
CA ILE A 35 -1.23 -15.02 -9.81
C ILE A 35 -1.24 -14.71 -8.32
N ILE A 36 -0.35 -15.36 -7.57
CA ILE A 36 -0.22 -15.16 -6.13
C ILE A 36 0.96 -14.21 -5.99
N LEU A 37 0.65 -12.97 -5.62
CA LEU A 37 1.66 -12.04 -5.14
C LEU A 37 2.19 -12.56 -3.82
N THR A 38 3.49 -12.45 -3.63
CA THR A 38 4.15 -12.84 -2.38
C THR A 38 3.73 -11.91 -1.24
N THR A 39 3.53 -10.63 -1.55
CA THR A 39 3.04 -9.62 -0.60
C THR A 39 2.05 -8.71 -1.31
N SER A 40 0.95 -8.38 -0.65
CA SER A 40 -0.01 -7.40 -1.17
C SER A 40 0.45 -5.97 -0.90
N LEU A 41 0.12 -5.02 -1.77
CA LEU A 41 0.47 -3.62 -1.53
C LEU A 41 -0.19 -3.08 -0.25
N ILE A 42 -1.38 -3.59 0.10
CA ILE A 42 -2.09 -3.19 1.33
C ILE A 42 -1.30 -3.61 2.56
N GLU A 43 -0.83 -4.85 2.59
CA GLU A 43 -0.03 -5.38 3.70
C GLU A 43 1.23 -4.54 3.88
N LEU A 44 1.96 -4.28 2.78
CA LEU A 44 3.15 -3.44 2.82
C LEU A 44 2.83 -1.99 3.20
N PHE A 45 1.72 -1.44 2.70
CA PHE A 45 1.27 -0.10 3.06
C PHE A 45 0.93 0.01 4.55
N CYS A 46 0.29 -1.00 5.15
CA CYS A 46 0.03 -1.03 6.59
C CYS A 46 1.33 -1.13 7.41
N GLU A 47 2.34 -1.89 6.95
CA GLU A 47 3.67 -1.92 7.56
C GLU A 47 4.30 -0.50 7.55
N TYR A 48 4.30 0.15 6.38
CA TYR A 48 4.86 1.49 6.21
C TYR A 48 4.11 2.54 7.02
N LEU A 49 2.78 2.50 7.03
CA LEU A 49 1.96 3.42 7.82
C LEU A 49 2.23 3.25 9.32
N GLY A 50 2.37 2.01 9.80
CA GLY A 50 2.73 1.73 11.19
C GLY A 50 4.10 2.30 11.56
N SER A 51 5.10 2.14 10.69
CA SER A 51 6.42 2.75 10.88
C SER A 51 6.33 4.27 10.90
N SER A 52 5.69 4.89 9.91
CA SER A 52 5.56 6.35 9.82
C SER A 52 4.79 6.95 11.01
N ILE A 53 3.78 6.26 11.55
CA ILE A 53 3.10 6.69 12.78
C ILE A 53 4.08 6.69 13.96
N THR A 54 4.92 5.66 14.06
CA THR A 54 5.93 5.55 15.13
C THR A 54 6.96 6.67 15.02
N ASP A 55 7.49 6.90 13.81
CA ASP A 55 8.47 7.96 13.54
C ASP A 55 7.89 9.35 13.87
N VAL A 56 6.62 9.59 13.49
CA VAL A 56 5.91 10.83 13.83
C VAL A 56 5.75 10.98 15.34
N PHE A 57 5.37 9.92 16.05
CA PHE A 57 5.28 9.97 17.51
C PHE A 57 6.63 10.23 18.18
N GLU A 58 7.72 9.62 17.73
CA GLU A 58 9.05 9.89 18.26
C GLU A 58 9.49 11.33 17.99
N TYR A 59 9.28 11.82 16.76
CA TYR A 59 9.63 13.19 16.37
C TYR A 59 8.91 14.24 17.23
N PHE A 60 7.63 14.03 17.53
CA PHE A 60 6.84 14.91 18.39
C PHE A 60 7.05 14.67 19.90
N GLY A 61 7.91 13.73 20.30
CA GLY A 61 8.15 13.38 21.71
C GLY A 61 6.93 12.73 22.39
N CYS A 62 6.04 12.13 21.61
CA CYS A 62 4.80 11.48 22.09
C CYS A 62 5.05 10.11 22.73
N THR A 63 6.27 9.59 22.69
CA THR A 63 6.67 8.37 23.39
C THR A 63 7.07 8.70 24.83
N GLN A 64 6.70 7.84 25.79
CA GLN A 64 6.95 8.07 27.21
C GLN A 64 8.44 8.33 27.52
N GLU A 65 9.33 7.76 26.73
CA GLU A 65 10.78 7.87 26.91
C GLU A 65 11.36 9.22 26.45
N TYR A 66 10.63 9.98 25.62
CA TYR A 66 11.09 11.23 25.01
C TYR A 66 10.17 12.43 25.31
N ALA A 67 9.30 12.29 26.30
CA ALA A 67 8.31 13.30 26.68
C ALA A 67 8.97 14.61 27.12
N ASN A 68 9.01 15.60 26.21
CA ASN A 68 9.29 16.99 26.54
C ASN A 68 7.97 17.74 26.83
N GLN A 69 8.02 19.07 26.98
CA GLN A 69 6.83 19.87 27.29
C GLN A 69 5.73 19.76 26.21
N LEU A 70 6.09 19.48 24.95
CA LEU A 70 5.15 19.18 23.85
C LEU A 70 4.65 17.73 23.89
N GLY A 71 5.50 16.79 24.31
CA GLY A 71 5.17 15.37 24.47
C GLY A 71 4.16 15.09 25.59
N HIS A 72 4.16 15.88 26.66
CA HIS A 72 3.21 15.73 27.77
C HIS A 72 1.75 15.87 27.31
N GLU A 73 1.45 16.88 26.48
CA GLU A 73 0.10 17.07 25.92
C GLU A 73 -0.29 15.87 25.05
N CYS A 74 0.63 15.39 24.20
CA CYS A 74 0.40 14.23 23.35
C CYS A 74 0.13 12.93 24.14
N ILE A 75 0.91 12.63 25.18
CA ILE A 75 0.74 11.41 26.00
C ILE A 75 -0.59 11.39 26.74
N THR A 76 -1.11 12.56 27.11
CA THR A 76 -2.42 12.68 27.77
C THR A 76 -3.61 12.56 26.83
N MET A 77 -3.40 12.67 25.51
CA MET A 77 -4.46 12.44 24.52
C MET A 77 -4.81 10.96 24.43
N ASP A 78 -6.09 10.66 24.23
CA ASP A 78 -6.52 9.30 23.98
C ASP A 78 -5.94 8.75 22.65
N ARG A 79 -6.01 7.44 22.47
CA ARG A 79 -5.42 6.78 21.30
C ARG A 79 -6.07 7.19 19.99
N GLU A 80 -7.38 7.43 19.97
CA GLU A 80 -8.13 7.75 18.75
C GLU A 80 -7.81 9.16 18.28
N THR A 81 -7.81 10.13 19.20
CA THR A 81 -7.41 11.52 18.91
C THR A 81 -5.98 11.60 18.39
N ARG A 82 -5.05 10.85 18.98
CA ARG A 82 -3.66 10.77 18.49
C ARG A 82 -3.60 10.21 17.08
N LEU A 83 -4.30 9.10 16.81
CA LEU A 83 -4.30 8.50 15.48
C LEU A 83 -4.94 9.40 14.44
N GLN A 84 -5.97 10.18 14.79
CA GLN A 84 -6.55 11.17 13.89
C GLN A 84 -5.59 12.33 13.58
N LEU A 85 -4.97 12.92 14.61
CA LEU A 85 -4.05 14.05 14.43
C LEU A 85 -2.79 13.66 13.66
N PHE A 86 -2.20 12.51 14.00
CA PHE A 86 -0.91 12.10 13.48
C PHE A 86 -1.00 11.09 12.34
N GLY A 87 -2.18 10.52 12.06
CA GLY A 87 -2.37 9.56 10.97
C GLY A 87 -2.21 10.19 9.59
N ASP A 88 -2.80 11.37 9.38
CA ASP A 88 -2.62 12.12 8.12
C ASP A 88 -1.16 12.56 7.96
N LEU A 89 -0.53 13.04 9.03
CA LEU A 89 0.89 13.38 9.06
C LEU A 89 1.77 12.18 8.71
N ALA A 90 1.49 11.01 9.27
CA ALA A 90 2.20 9.78 8.97
C ALA A 90 2.01 9.34 7.52
N PHE A 91 0.80 9.49 6.97
CA PHE A 91 0.56 9.25 5.54
C PHE A 91 1.37 10.19 4.65
N PHE A 92 1.41 11.49 4.95
CA PHE A 92 2.19 12.46 4.18
C PHE A 92 3.70 12.32 4.36
N ALA A 93 4.16 11.84 5.53
CA ALA A 93 5.56 11.57 5.83
C ALA A 93 6.06 10.23 5.26
N MET A 94 5.15 9.39 4.76
CA MET A 94 5.49 8.07 4.24
C MET A 94 6.37 8.16 2.98
N ASN A 95 7.43 7.35 2.95
CA ASN A 95 8.27 7.21 1.77
C ASN A 95 7.62 6.28 0.74
N PHE A 96 6.72 6.83 -0.09
CA PHE A 96 6.02 6.08 -1.13
C PHE A 96 6.95 5.52 -2.21
N GLU A 97 8.05 6.19 -2.51
CA GLU A 97 9.03 5.68 -3.48
C GLU A 97 9.66 4.38 -2.98
N GLN A 98 10.07 4.35 -1.70
CA GLN A 98 10.61 3.14 -1.10
C GLN A 98 9.54 2.04 -1.00
N LEU A 99 8.30 2.38 -0.64
CA LEU A 99 7.19 1.43 -0.63
C LEU A 99 6.98 0.76 -2.00
N ILE A 100 7.08 1.54 -3.09
CA ILE A 100 6.98 1.00 -4.46
C ILE A 100 8.14 0.05 -4.75
N GLN A 101 9.38 0.44 -4.42
CA GLN A 101 10.55 -0.41 -4.65
C GLN A 101 10.47 -1.72 -3.87
N ASP A 102 10.08 -1.66 -2.60
CA ASP A 102 9.90 -2.83 -1.75
C ASP A 102 8.78 -3.74 -2.29
N PHE A 103 7.68 -3.16 -2.78
CA PHE A 103 6.60 -3.93 -3.39
C PHE A 103 7.06 -4.69 -4.63
N ILE A 104 7.83 -4.01 -5.50
CA ILE A 104 8.41 -4.60 -6.71
C ILE A 104 9.39 -5.71 -6.32
N GLN A 105 10.27 -5.45 -5.35
CA GLN A 105 11.28 -6.40 -4.91
C GLN A 105 10.65 -7.66 -4.28
N ARG A 106 9.67 -7.50 -3.38
CA ARG A 106 8.97 -8.63 -2.74
C ARG A 106 8.19 -9.47 -3.76
N ASN A 107 7.80 -8.89 -4.89
CA ASN A 107 7.05 -9.58 -5.96
C ASN A 107 7.87 -9.83 -7.23
N ILE A 108 9.20 -9.69 -7.18
CA ILE A 108 10.07 -9.66 -8.38
C ILE A 108 9.94 -10.93 -9.24
N GLN A 109 9.75 -12.09 -8.60
CA GLN A 109 9.58 -13.36 -9.30
C GLN A 109 8.36 -13.36 -10.23
N MET A 110 7.26 -12.74 -9.79
CA MET A 110 6.05 -12.58 -10.62
C MET A 110 6.19 -11.44 -11.63
N LEU A 111 6.91 -10.37 -11.26
CA LEU A 111 7.10 -9.21 -12.13
C LEU A 111 8.12 -9.45 -13.26
N ASN A 112 8.99 -10.46 -13.15
CA ASN A 112 9.87 -10.88 -14.25
C ASN A 112 9.10 -11.33 -15.51
N TYR A 113 7.82 -11.66 -15.38
CA TYR A 113 6.95 -12.07 -16.50
C TYR A 113 6.24 -10.89 -17.18
N VAL A 114 6.41 -9.66 -16.69
CA VAL A 114 5.81 -8.46 -17.30
C VAL A 114 6.86 -7.52 -17.84
N SER A 115 6.45 -6.64 -18.76
CA SER A 115 7.35 -5.69 -19.39
C SER A 115 7.96 -4.75 -18.34
N PRO A 116 9.28 -4.42 -18.43
CA PRO A 116 9.88 -3.38 -17.61
C PRO A 116 9.15 -2.04 -17.73
N MET A 117 8.55 -1.75 -18.90
CA MET A 117 7.73 -0.54 -19.09
C MET A 117 6.45 -0.54 -18.26
N PHE A 118 5.91 -1.70 -17.88
CA PHE A 118 4.78 -1.77 -16.96
C PHE A 118 5.22 -1.45 -15.54
N VAL A 119 6.34 -2.02 -15.09
CA VAL A 119 6.91 -1.78 -13.75
C VAL A 119 7.34 -0.32 -13.61
N ASN A 120 7.99 0.25 -14.62
CA ASN A 120 8.46 1.64 -14.62
C ASN A 120 7.33 2.69 -14.65
N LYS A 121 6.08 2.29 -14.94
CA LYS A 121 4.91 3.17 -14.84
C LYS A 121 4.40 3.32 -13.42
N TRP A 122 4.92 2.56 -12.47
CA TRP A 122 4.54 2.66 -11.07
C TRP A 122 5.21 3.88 -10.47
N ASP A 123 4.44 4.95 -10.36
CA ASP A 123 4.82 6.16 -9.64
C ASP A 123 3.97 6.33 -8.37
N VAL A 124 4.41 7.27 -7.54
CA VAL A 124 3.74 7.62 -6.27
C VAL A 124 2.28 8.00 -6.52
N THR A 125 2.00 8.76 -7.59
CA THR A 125 0.64 9.19 -7.95
C THR A 125 -0.28 8.01 -8.24
N SER A 126 0.19 7.02 -9.01
CA SER A 126 -0.57 5.82 -9.33
C SER A 126 -0.89 5.01 -8.08
N VAL A 127 0.09 4.85 -7.17
CA VAL A 127 -0.11 4.16 -5.89
C VAL A 127 -1.11 4.88 -5.00
N ILE A 128 -0.99 6.20 -4.86
CA ILE A 128 -1.93 7.01 -4.07
C ILE A 128 -3.34 6.92 -4.63
N ILE A 129 -3.53 6.99 -5.95
CA ILE A 129 -4.85 6.84 -6.57
C ILE A 129 -5.44 5.45 -6.31
N MET A 130 -4.63 4.41 -6.40
CA MET A 130 -5.08 3.04 -6.13
C MET A 130 -5.44 2.83 -4.64
N LEU A 131 -4.69 3.44 -3.72
CA LEU A 131 -4.98 3.42 -2.28
C LEU A 131 -6.19 4.29 -1.92
N SER A 132 -6.39 5.45 -2.57
CA SER A 132 -7.53 6.32 -2.31
C SER A 132 -8.84 5.68 -2.77
N MET A 133 -8.84 5.04 -3.94
CA MET A 133 -9.97 4.21 -4.39
C MET A 133 -10.33 3.12 -3.37
N TYR A 134 -9.32 2.57 -2.67
CA TYR A 134 -9.53 1.61 -1.59
C TYR A 134 -10.16 2.26 -0.35
N ILE A 135 -9.59 3.36 0.16
CA ILE A 135 -10.11 4.10 1.32
C ILE A 135 -11.57 4.50 1.10
N THR A 136 -11.89 5.05 -0.07
CA THR A 136 -13.26 5.44 -0.42
C THR A 136 -14.19 4.22 -0.51
N SER A 137 -13.70 3.06 -0.97
CA SER A 137 -14.50 1.82 -1.02
C SER A 137 -14.81 1.22 0.36
N ASP A 138 -13.94 1.44 1.36
CA ASP A 138 -14.17 1.07 2.76
C ASP A 138 -15.14 2.04 3.45
N ILE A 139 -15.09 3.35 3.15
CA ILE A 139 -16.03 4.35 3.69
C ILE A 139 -17.48 4.09 3.23
N HIS A 140 -17.69 3.56 2.02
CA HIS A 140 -19.02 3.19 1.52
C HIS A 140 -19.51 1.82 2.02
N ARG A 141 -18.78 1.17 2.93
CA ARG A 141 -19.17 -0.06 3.61
C ARG A 141 -19.23 0.14 5.12
N VAL A 142 -19.99 1.14 5.56
CA VAL A 142 -20.51 1.18 6.93
C VAL A 142 -21.94 0.60 6.88
N PRO A 143 -22.30 -0.39 7.72
CA PRO A 143 -23.65 -0.94 7.78
C PRO A 143 -24.71 0.09 8.20
#